data_AF-A0A3M1KJ18-F1
#
_entry.id   AF-A0A3M1KJ18-F1
#
_cell.length_a   1.000
_cell.length_b   1.000
_cell.length_c   1.000
_cell.angle_alpha   90.00
_cell.angle_beta   90.00
_cell.angle_gamma   90.00
#
_symmetry.space_group_name_H-M   'P 1'
#
loop_
_entity.id
_entity.type
_entity.pdbx_description
1 polymer ?
#
loop_
_entity_poly.entity_id
_entity_poly.type
_entity_poly.pdbx_seq_one_letter_code
_entity_poly.pdbx_strand_id
1 'polypeptide(L)'
;RLVVPVGKVVKVQVTSTDVIHSWAVPAFGIKIDAVPGRLNETWFKAEKTGTFYGQCSEICGIRHAFMPIAIEVVSEEEFQRWVERAKAEYADATPVEATGEAPALRLAAAQ
;
A
#
# COMPACT_ATOMS: atom_id res chain seq x y z
N ARG A 1 7.59 -0.40 2.49
CA ARG A 1 6.63 -0.72 3.57
C ARG A 1 5.57 0.36 3.61
N LEU A 2 4.36 0.06 4.07
CA LEU A 2 3.35 1.06 4.38
C LEU A 2 3.63 1.60 5.79
N VAL A 3 3.96 2.88 5.95
CA VAL A 3 4.23 3.48 7.26
C VAL A 3 2.99 4.25 7.72
N VAL A 4 2.57 4.06 8.97
CA VAL A 4 1.38 4.72 9.54
C VAL A 4 1.60 5.12 11.01
N PRO A 5 0.94 6.18 11.49
CA PRO A 5 1.03 6.57 12.90
C PRO A 5 0.15 5.68 13.79
N VAL A 6 0.66 5.36 14.98
CA VAL A 6 -0.10 4.66 16.03
C VAL A 6 -1.31 5.49 16.50
N GLY A 7 -2.40 4.83 16.86
CA GLY A 7 -3.58 5.47 17.46
C GLY A 7 -4.46 6.27 16.50
N LYS A 8 -4.16 6.26 15.19
CA LYS A 8 -5.00 6.89 14.15
C LYS A 8 -5.80 5.84 13.38
N VAL A 9 -6.99 6.23 12.94
CA VAL A 9 -7.79 5.43 12.00
C VAL A 9 -7.22 5.65 10.60
N VAL A 10 -6.69 4.60 10.00
CA VAL A 10 -6.16 4.60 8.64
C VAL A 10 -7.21 3.99 7.73
N LYS A 11 -7.76 4.78 6.82
CA LYS A 11 -8.62 4.29 5.75
C LYS A 11 -7.74 3.80 4.59
N VAL A 12 -8.00 2.58 4.12
CA VAL A 12 -7.27 1.97 3.01
C VAL A 12 -8.27 1.76 1.87
N GLN A 13 -7.99 2.40 0.74
CA GLN A 13 -8.68 2.11 -0.52
C GLN A 13 -7.89 1.02 -1.25
N VAL A 14 -8.57 -0.03 -1.70
CA VAL A 14 -7.96 -1.24 -2.26
C VAL A 14 -8.58 -1.51 -3.62
N THR A 15 -7.74 -1.65 -4.64
CA THR A 15 -8.09 -2.02 -6.00
C THR A 15 -6.91 -2.74 -6.66
N SER A 16 -7.11 -3.27 -7.86
CA SER A 16 -6.08 -3.94 -8.65
C SER A 16 -6.05 -3.38 -10.08
N THR A 17 -4.90 -3.49 -10.74
CA THR A 17 -4.71 -3.09 -12.14
C THR A 17 -4.69 -4.26 -13.12
N ASP A 18 -4.66 -5.51 -12.63
CA ASP A 18 -4.54 -6.71 -13.46
C ASP A 18 -5.61 -7.77 -13.17
N VAL A 19 -5.37 -8.68 -12.21
CA VAL A 19 -6.26 -9.75 -11.78
C VAL A 19 -6.77 -9.46 -10.37
N ILE A 20 -7.64 -10.31 -9.84
CA ILE A 20 -8.08 -10.18 -8.45
C ILE A 20 -6.93 -10.58 -7.52
N HIS A 21 -6.65 -9.71 -6.54
CA HIS A 21 -5.83 -10.01 -5.37
C HIS A 21 -6.69 -9.84 -4.11
N SER A 22 -6.13 -10.08 -2.92
CA SER A 22 -6.81 -9.76 -1.67
C SER A 22 -5.81 -9.21 -0.66
N TRP A 23 -6.08 -8.01 -0.15
CA TRP A 23 -5.25 -7.33 0.83
C TRP A 23 -5.64 -7.80 2.23
N ALA A 24 -4.81 -8.67 2.81
CA ALA A 24 -5.10 -9.28 4.11
C ALA A 24 -3.98 -9.03 5.11
N VAL A 25 -4.34 -8.48 6.28
CA VAL A 25 -3.42 -8.21 7.39
C VAL A 25 -4.06 -8.75 8.68
N PRO A 26 -3.72 -9.99 9.10
CA PRO A 26 -4.40 -10.69 10.19
C PRO A 26 -4.41 -9.94 11.52
N ALA A 27 -3.31 -9.25 11.85
CA ALA A 27 -3.18 -8.48 13.09
C ALA A 27 -4.20 -7.34 13.23
N PHE A 28 -4.79 -6.90 12.12
CA PHE A 28 -5.82 -5.85 12.08
C PHE A 28 -7.20 -6.40 11.70
N GLY A 29 -7.34 -7.73 11.57
CA GLY A 29 -8.61 -8.35 11.16
C GLY A 29 -9.06 -7.95 9.76
N ILE A 30 -8.14 -7.48 8.90
CA ILE A 30 -8.48 -7.06 7.54
C ILE A 30 -8.29 -8.21 6.57
N LYS A 31 -9.32 -8.44 5.74
CA LYS A 31 -9.26 -9.17 4.49
C LYS A 31 -10.24 -8.52 3.52
N ILE A 32 -9.74 -7.96 2.43
CA ILE A 32 -10.58 -7.31 1.42
C ILE A 32 -10.00 -7.50 0.02
N ASP A 33 -10.86 -7.81 -0.94
CA ASP A 33 -10.42 -8.08 -2.29
C ASP A 33 -10.01 -6.80 -3.03
N ALA A 34 -8.94 -6.90 -3.79
CA ALA A 34 -8.46 -5.91 -4.74
C ALA A 34 -8.98 -6.31 -6.12
N VAL A 35 -10.12 -5.75 -6.52
CA VAL A 35 -10.82 -6.13 -7.76
C VAL A 35 -10.58 -5.07 -8.84
N PRO A 36 -10.09 -5.45 -10.04
CA PRO A 36 -9.96 -4.51 -11.14
C PRO A 36 -11.28 -3.81 -11.47
N GLY A 37 -11.26 -2.49 -11.62
CA GLY A 37 -12.45 -1.69 -11.91
C GLY A 37 -13.38 -1.44 -10.72
N ARG A 38 -13.01 -1.86 -9.49
CA ARG A 38 -13.74 -1.55 -8.26
C ARG A 38 -12.79 -0.97 -7.21
N LEU A 39 -13.18 0.14 -6.59
CA LEU A 39 -12.48 0.72 -5.46
C LEU A 39 -13.16 0.26 -4.16
N ASN A 40 -12.61 -0.77 -3.52
CA ASN A 40 -13.06 -1.21 -2.21
C ASN A 40 -12.41 -0.35 -1.11
N GLU A 41 -13.06 -0.26 0.06
CA GLU A 41 -12.51 0.47 1.21
C GLU A 41 -12.58 -0.37 2.48
N THR A 42 -11.57 -0.23 3.33
CA THR A 42 -11.54 -0.77 4.69
C THR A 42 -10.80 0.23 5.61
N TRP A 43 -10.71 -0.08 6.90
CA TRP A 43 -9.97 0.74 7.85
C TRP A 43 -9.38 -0.12 8.97
N PHE A 44 -8.29 0.36 9.56
CA PHE A 44 -7.77 -0.16 10.83
C PHE A 44 -7.28 0.98 11.71
N LYS A 45 -7.11 0.68 13.00
CA LYS A 45 -6.43 1.53 13.97
C LYS A 45 -5.39 0.68 14.70
N ALA A 46 -4.12 0.98 14.52
CA ALA A 46 -3.07 0.29 15.24
C ALA A 46 -2.97 0.83 16.67
N GLU A 47 -3.05 -0.07 17.67
CA GLU A 47 -3.01 0.30 19.10
C GLU A 47 -1.59 0.36 19.67
N LYS A 48 -0.63 -0.23 18.97
CA LYS A 48 0.79 -0.28 19.36
C LYS A 48 1.70 -0.13 18.15
N THR A 49 2.90 0.40 18.38
CA THR A 49 3.96 0.45 17.37
C THR A 49 4.49 -0.94 17.05
N GLY A 50 5.16 -1.06 15.90
CA GLY A 50 5.80 -2.28 15.45
C GLY A 50 5.52 -2.61 13.98
N THR A 51 6.05 -3.75 13.54
CA THR A 51 5.88 -4.23 12.16
C THR A 51 4.84 -5.33 12.11
N PHE A 52 3.87 -5.18 11.22
CA PHE A 52 2.77 -6.11 11.01
C PHE A 52 2.80 -6.61 9.57
N TYR A 53 2.62 -7.91 9.41
CA TYR A 53 2.70 -8.56 8.11
C TYR A 53 1.34 -9.06 7.65
N GLY A 54 1.17 -9.04 6.34
CA GLY A 54 0.06 -9.61 5.61
C GLY A 54 0.54 -10.35 4.37
N GLN A 55 -0.39 -11.00 3.68
CA GLN A 55 -0.15 -11.71 2.43
C GLN A 55 -1.33 -11.51 1.49
N CYS A 56 -1.10 -11.67 0.20
CA CYS A 56 -2.20 -11.83 -0.75
C CYS A 56 -3.04 -13.06 -0.35
N SER A 57 -4.37 -12.90 -0.28
CA SER A 57 -5.28 -13.98 0.12
C SER A 57 -6.27 -14.41 -0.97
N GLU A 58 -5.99 -14.05 -2.23
CA GLU A 58 -6.71 -14.49 -3.43
C GLU A 58 -5.70 -14.98 -4.47
N ILE A 59 -5.90 -16.17 -5.02
CA ILE A 59 -4.92 -16.81 -5.92
C ILE A 59 -4.77 -15.98 -7.22
N CYS A 60 -3.61 -15.34 -7.37
CA CYS A 60 -3.39 -14.34 -8.43
C CYS A 60 -2.27 -14.70 -9.42
N GLY A 61 -1.83 -15.97 -9.44
CA GLY A 61 -0.84 -16.50 -10.39
C GLY A 61 0.40 -17.11 -9.74
N ILE A 62 1.43 -17.37 -10.55
CA ILE A 62 2.62 -18.14 -10.12
C ILE A 62 3.40 -17.50 -8.96
N ARG A 63 3.37 -16.17 -8.85
CA ARG A 63 4.04 -15.42 -7.77
C ARG A 63 3.13 -15.05 -6.61
N HIS A 64 1.93 -15.63 -6.52
CA HIS A 64 0.94 -15.32 -5.48
C HIS A 64 1.51 -15.35 -4.05
N ALA A 65 2.37 -16.32 -3.73
CA ALA A 65 2.99 -16.46 -2.42
C ALA A 65 4.16 -15.47 -2.13
N PHE A 66 4.54 -14.63 -3.10
CA PHE A 66 5.75 -13.80 -3.04
C PHE A 66 5.45 -12.30 -3.15
N MET A 67 4.25 -11.88 -2.73
CA MET A 67 3.83 -10.49 -2.68
C MET A 67 3.34 -10.08 -1.28
N PRO A 68 4.26 -9.96 -0.31
CA PRO A 68 3.92 -9.68 1.08
C PRO A 68 3.42 -8.24 1.28
N ILE A 69 2.57 -8.07 2.29
CA ILE A 69 2.22 -6.76 2.84
C ILE A 69 3.05 -6.55 4.11
N ALA A 70 3.65 -5.38 4.25
CA ALA A 70 4.40 -5.00 5.44
C ALA A 70 4.00 -3.59 5.87
N ILE A 71 3.39 -3.49 7.05
CA ILE A 71 2.96 -2.24 7.69
C ILE A 71 3.88 -1.95 8.86
N GLU A 72 4.45 -0.75 8.89
CA GLU A 72 5.27 -0.26 9.97
C GLU A 72 4.50 0.83 10.72
N VAL A 73 4.14 0.54 11.97
CA VAL A 73 3.41 1.46 12.84
C VAL A 73 4.41 2.18 13.73
N VAL A 74 4.46 3.49 13.61
CA VAL A 74 5.44 4.37 14.28
C VAL A 74 4.75 5.42 15.15
N SER A 75 5.51 6.18 15.92
CA SER A 75 4.95 7.35 16.63
C SER A 75 4.49 8.42 15.64
N GLU A 76 3.62 9.34 16.07
CA GLU A 76 3.21 10.47 15.22
C GLU A 76 4.42 11.30 14.76
N GLU A 77 5.38 11.55 15.65
CA GLU A 77 6.60 12.31 15.34
C GLU A 77 7.48 11.61 14.30
N GLU A 78 7.64 10.29 14.42
CA GLU A 78 8.35 9.47 13.44
C GLU A 78 7.62 9.43 12.10
N PHE A 79 6.29 9.35 12.12
CA PHE A 79 5.47 9.40 10.92
C PHE A 79 5.65 10.72 10.19
N GLN A 80 5.60 11.87 10.88
CA GLN A 80 5.81 13.17 10.25
C GLN A 80 7.22 13.29 9.66
N ARG A 81 8.26 12.83 10.37
CA ARG A 81 9.62 12.76 9.82
C ARG A 81 9.71 11.85 8.59
N TRP A 82 9.00 10.72 8.61
CA TRP A 82 8.94 9.82 7.47
C TRP A 82 8.24 10.48 6.27
N VAL A 83 7.12 11.19 6.48
CA VAL A 83 6.38 11.89 5.42
C VAL A 83 7.28 12.90 4.70
N GLU A 84 8.05 13.70 5.43
CA GLU A 84 8.95 14.68 4.80
C GLU A 84 10.03 14.02 3.92
N ARG A 85 10.60 12.90 4.38
CA ARG A 85 11.54 12.12 3.57
C ARG A 85 10.86 11.45 2.37
N ALA A 86 9.70 10.85 2.59
CA ALA A 86 8.93 10.12 1.60
C ALA A 86 8.46 11.01 0.44
N LYS A 87 8.11 12.28 0.72
CA LYS A 87 7.81 13.27 -0.32
C LYS A 87 9.00 13.48 -1.24
N ALA A 88 10.21 13.60 -0.71
CA ALA A 88 11.42 13.80 -1.52
C ALA A 88 11.84 12.52 -2.28
N GLU A 89 11.63 11.35 -1.67
CA GLU A 89 12.08 10.06 -2.21
C GLU A 89 11.11 9.48 -3.27
N TYR A 90 9.80 9.63 -3.06
CA TYR A 90 8.78 8.93 -3.85
C TYR A 90 7.88 9.86 -4.69
N ALA A 91 7.93 11.18 -4.50
CA ALA A 91 7.19 12.07 -5.39
C ALA A 91 7.96 12.18 -6.72
N ASP A 92 7.33 11.72 -7.79
CA ASP A 92 7.82 11.99 -9.14
C ASP A 92 7.55 13.48 -9.44
N ALA A 93 8.61 14.28 -9.58
CA ALA A 93 8.51 15.74 -9.80
C ALA A 93 8.07 16.10 -11.23
N THR A 94 7.78 15.10 -12.05
CA THR A 94 7.29 15.29 -13.42
C THR A 94 5.81 15.64 -13.39
N PRO A 95 5.38 16.80 -13.92
CA PRO A 95 3.96 17.09 -14.08
C PRO A 95 3.32 15.96 -14.87
N VAL A 96 2.33 15.29 -14.28
CA VAL A 96 1.45 14.40 -15.02
C VAL A 96 0.61 15.30 -15.91
N GLU A 97 1.02 15.50 -17.15
CA GLU A 97 0.14 16.08 -18.15
C GLU A 97 -1.08 15.16 -18.26
N ALA A 98 -2.26 15.73 -18.04
CA ALA A 98 -3.54 15.04 -18.19
C ALA A 98 -3.84 14.81 -19.68
N THR A 99 -2.96 14.12 -20.38
CA THR A 99 -3.30 13.46 -21.64
C THR A 99 -3.91 12.13 -21.26
N GLY A 100 -5.11 11.81 -21.75
CA GLY A 100 -5.90 10.62 -21.40
C GLY A 100 -5.29 9.26 -21.80
N GLU A 101 -3.96 9.13 -21.81
CA GLU A 101 -3.24 7.88 -21.96
C GLU A 101 -2.54 7.52 -20.64
N ALA A 102 -2.66 6.26 -20.23
CA ALA A 102 -2.00 5.75 -19.05
C ALA A 102 -0.48 5.90 -19.19
N PRO A 103 0.23 6.42 -18.16
CA PRO A 103 1.67 6.62 -18.25
C PRO A 103 2.37 5.28 -18.43
N ALA A 104 3.18 5.18 -19.49
CA ALA A 104 4.00 4.01 -19.73
C ALA A 104 5.00 3.84 -18.57
N LEU A 105 4.91 2.71 -17.86
CA LEU A 105 5.80 2.36 -16.77
C LEU A 105 7.25 2.33 -17.28
N ARG A 106 8.04 3.35 -16.97
CA ARG A 106 9.49 3.31 -17.20
C ARG A 106 10.10 2.40 -16.14
N LEU A 107 10.52 1.21 -16.55
CA LEU A 107 11.39 0.36 -15.75
C LEU A 107 12.71 1.13 -15.54
N ALA A 108 12.90 1.68 -14.35
CA ALA A 108 14.22 2.13 -13.93
C ALA A 108 15.11 0.88 -13.82
N ALA A 109 15.97 0.69 -14.82
CA ALA A 109 17.03 -0.30 -14.76
C ALA A 109 17.98 0.11 -13.63
N ALA A 110 17.93 -0.60 -12.51
CA ALA A 110 18.99 -0.57 -11.51
C ALA A 110 20.20 -1.31 -12.10
N GLN A 111 21.26 -0.57 -12.39
CA GLN A 111 22.62 -1.08 -12.55
C GLN A 111 23.25 -1.29 -11.17
#